data_AF-A0A7J2YS75-F1
#
_entry.id   AF-A0A7J2YS75-F1
#
_cell.length_a   1.000
_cell.length_b   1.000
_cell.length_c   1.000
_cell.angle_alpha   90.00
_cell.angle_beta   90.00
_cell.angle_gamma   90.00
#
_symmetry.space_group_name_H-M   'P 1'
#
loop_
_entity.id
_entity.type
_entity.pdbx_description
1 polymer ?
#
loop_
_entity_poly.entity_id
_entity_poly.type
_entity_poly.pdbx_seq_one_letter_code
_entity_poly.pdbx_strand_id
1 'polypeptide(L)' 'MVNRLITVLKVFGETAFLFGLLSWFYGVVVQLIHPDWLPLGLSHLIPWIRVDTFTIAAFVVAVFGFVVWRLTQELSS' A
#
# COMPACT_ATOMS: atom_id res chain seq x y z
N MET A 1 -15.06 -24.21 2.60
CA MET A 1 -14.00 -23.44 3.30
C MET A 1 -13.19 -22.59 2.32
N VAL A 2 -12.70 -23.20 1.23
CA VAL A 2 -11.90 -22.54 0.18
C VAL A 2 -12.54 -21.28 -0.41
N ASN A 3 -13.83 -21.31 -0.78
CA ASN A 3 -14.49 -20.12 -1.34
C ASN A 3 -14.51 -18.91 -0.37
N ARG A 4 -14.67 -19.15 0.94
CA ARG A 4 -14.61 -18.08 1.94
C ARG A 4 -13.21 -17.48 2.02
N LEU A 5 -12.18 -18.33 1.93
CA LEU A 5 -10.78 -17.89 1.95
C LEU A 5 -10.45 -17.04 0.71
N ILE A 6 -10.92 -17.43 -0.48
CA ILE A 6 -10.77 -16.64 -1.72
C ILE A 6 -11.47 -15.28 -1.59
N THR A 7 -12.68 -15.23 -1.02
CA THR A 7 -13.38 -13.95 -0.78
C THR A 7 -12.59 -13.04 0.16
N VAL A 8 -12.04 -13.58 1.25
CA VAL A 8 -11.22 -12.81 2.20
C VAL A 8 -9.97 -12.27 1.50
N LEU A 9 -9.26 -13.09 0.74
CA LEU A 9 -8.06 -12.68 0.01
C LEU A 9 -8.38 -11.62 -1.05
N LYS A 10 -9.53 -11.74 -1.74
CA LYS A 10 -9.97 -10.74 -2.72
C LYS A 10 -10.17 -9.38 -2.08
N VAL A 11 -10.93 -9.33 -0.96
CA VAL A 11 -11.19 -8.09 -0.23
C VAL A 11 -9.90 -7.50 0.34
N PHE A 12 -9.04 -8.34 0.91
CA PHE A 12 -7.77 -7.90 1.47
C PHE A 12 -6.83 -7.35 0.40
N GLY A 13 -6.71 -8.04 -0.74
CA GLY A 13 -5.90 -7.59 -1.87
C GLY A 13 -6.38 -6.27 -2.45
N GLU A 14 -7.69 -6.12 -2.66
CA GLU A 14 -8.30 -4.88 -3.16
C GLU A 14 -8.07 -3.71 -2.20
N THR A 15 -8.27 -3.95 -0.90
CA THR A 15 -8.04 -2.94 0.15
C THR A 15 -6.57 -2.54 0.21
N ALA A 16 -5.65 -3.51 0.24
CA ALA A 16 -4.21 -3.26 0.26
C ALA A 16 -3.75 -2.49 -0.99
N PHE A 17 -4.31 -2.83 -2.16
CA PHE A 17 -4.05 -2.11 -3.40
C PHE A 17 -4.45 -0.64 -3.31
N LEU A 18 -5.71 -0.36 -2.95
CA LEU A 18 -6.24 1.00 -2.92
C LEU A 18 -5.55 1.88 -1.87
N PHE A 19 -5.42 1.38 -0.63
CA PHE A 19 -4.79 2.14 0.45
C PHE A 19 -3.27 2.27 0.27
N GLY A 20 -2.62 1.25 -0.27
CA GLY A 20 -1.21 1.31 -0.64
C GLY A 20 -0.96 2.36 -1.72
N LEU A 21 -1.79 2.39 -2.76
CA LEU A 21 -1.66 3.34 -3.87
C LEU A 21 -1.97 4.77 -3.43
N LEU A 22 -2.98 4.97 -2.58
CA LEU A 22 -3.30 6.28 -2.01
C LEU A 22 -2.16 6.80 -1.12
N SER A 23 -1.59 5.93 -0.28
CA SER A 23 -0.46 6.28 0.60
C SER A 23 0.81 6.57 -0.21
N TRP A 24 1.04 5.82 -1.29
CA TRP A 24 2.13 6.10 -2.22
C TRP A 24 1.94 7.46 -2.90
N PHE A 25 0.74 7.76 -3.39
CA PHE A 25 0.43 9.03 -4.02
C PHE A 25 0.65 10.21 -3.06
N TYR A 26 0.22 10.06 -1.81
CA TYR A 26 0.54 11.03 -0.75
C TYR A 26 2.06 11.24 -0.62
N GLY A 27 2.84 10.16 -0.57
CA GLY A 27 4.30 10.25 -0.51
C GLY A 27 4.93 10.97 -1.71
N VAL A 28 4.46 10.70 -2.92
CA VAL A 28 4.90 11.41 -4.14
C VAL A 28 4.57 12.89 -4.08
N VAL A 29 3.36 13.25 -3.64
CA VAL A 29 2.98 14.66 -3.46
C VAL A 29 3.87 15.35 -2.43
N VAL A 30 4.19 14.69 -1.32
CA VAL A 30 5.13 15.23 -0.32
C VAL A 30 6.53 15.42 -0.91
N GLN A 31 7.02 14.48 -1.73
CA GLN A 31 8.31 14.63 -2.42
C GLN A 31 8.36 15.86 -3.33
N LEU A 32 7.25 16.17 -4.01
CA LEU A 32 7.15 17.30 -4.94
C LEU A 32 7.00 18.65 -4.22
N ILE A 33 6.20 18.70 -3.15
CA ILE A 33 5.88 19.96 -2.45
C ILE A 33 6.88 20.27 -1.33
N HIS A 34 7.32 19.25 -0.60
CA HIS A 34 8.17 19.36 0.59
C HIS A 34 9.29 18.31 0.60
N PRO A 35 10.28 18.41 -0.31
CA PRO A 35 11.38 17.46 -0.39
C PRO A 35 12.19 17.38 0.91
N ASP A 36 12.26 18.48 1.68
CA ASP A 36 12.97 18.54 2.96
C ASP A 36 12.34 17.67 4.06
N TRP A 37 11.12 17.17 3.86
CA TRP A 37 10.44 16.29 4.83
C TRP A 37 10.78 14.81 4.63
N LEU A 38 11.41 14.45 3.51
CA LEU A 38 11.80 13.06 3.22
C LEU A 38 12.67 12.38 4.28
N PRO A 39 13.69 13.05 4.86
CA PRO A 39 14.49 12.46 5.93
C PRO A 39 13.79 12.46 7.29
N LEU A 40 12.65 13.15 7.44
CA LEU A 40 11.91 13.19 8.69
C LEU A 40 11.15 11.89 8.93
N GLY A 41 10.89 11.61 10.20
CA GLY A 41 10.01 10.52 10.61
C GLY A 41 8.57 10.75 10.13
N LEU A 42 7.88 9.67 9.78
CA LEU A 42 6.53 9.68 9.20
C LEU A 42 5.51 10.40 10.10
N SER A 43 5.65 10.23 11.42
CA SER A 43 4.85 10.94 12.40
C SER A 43 5.54 10.96 13.76
N HIS A 44 4.99 11.71 14.71
CA HIS A 44 5.42 11.66 16.11
C HIS A 44 5.25 10.26 16.74
N LEU A 45 4.34 9.43 16.22
CA LEU A 45 4.11 8.07 16.70
C LEU A 45 5.07 7.05 16.10
N ILE A 46 5.56 7.33 14.89
CA ILE A 46 6.44 6.44 14.13
C ILE A 46 7.63 7.26 13.60
N PRO A 47 8.46 7.84 14.47
CA PRO A 47 9.57 8.70 14.05
C PRO A 47 10.72 7.93 13.39
N TRP A 48 10.79 6.60 13.60
CA TRP A 48 11.85 5.75 13.07
C TRP A 48 11.65 5.37 11.61
N ILE A 49 10.43 5.44 11.08
CA ILE A 49 10.16 5.21 9.66
C ILE A 49 10.22 6.56 8.96
N ARG A 50 11.18 6.72 8.06
CA ARG A 50 11.28 7.92 7.22
C ARG A 50 10.15 7.97 6.19
N VAL A 51 9.77 9.17 5.76
CA VAL A 51 8.71 9.40 4.77
C VAL A 51 9.02 8.72 3.44
N ASP A 52 10.27 8.71 2.99
CA ASP A 52 10.67 8.01 1.76
C ASP A 52 10.53 6.49 1.90
N THR A 53 10.98 5.90 3.01
CA THR A 53 10.81 4.47 3.29
C THR A 53 9.34 4.07 3.35
N PHE A 54 8.50 4.91 3.98
CA PHE A 54 7.05 4.71 4.00
C PHE A 54 6.46 4.71 2.59
N THR A 55 6.86 5.66 1.75
CA THR A 55 6.38 5.78 0.37
C THR A 55 6.74 4.54 -0.45
N ILE A 56 7.97 4.04 -0.32
CA ILE A 56 8.42 2.80 -0.99
C ILE A 56 7.61 1.60 -0.47
N ALA A 57 7.42 1.48 0.84
CA ALA A 57 6.64 0.40 1.43
C ALA A 57 5.17 0.43 0.96
N ALA A 58 4.57 1.61 0.87
CA ALA A 58 3.21 1.80 0.38
C ALA A 58 3.06 1.33 -1.08
N PHE A 59 4.05 1.62 -1.92
CA PHE A 59 4.10 1.10 -3.30
C PHE A 59 4.13 -0.42 -3.33
N VAL A 60 5.02 -1.02 -2.53
CA VAL A 60 5.16 -2.48 -2.44
C VAL A 60 3.84 -3.12 -2.01
N VAL A 61 3.18 -2.58 -0.97
CA VAL A 61 1.87 -3.04 -0.52
C VAL A 61 0.81 -2.91 -1.62
N ALA A 62 0.83 -1.81 -2.39
CA ALA A 62 -0.09 -1.63 -3.51
C ALA A 62 0.10 -2.73 -4.57
N VAL A 63 1.34 -2.99 -4.99
CA VAL A 63 1.67 -4.01 -5.99
C VAL A 63 1.25 -5.39 -5.52
N PHE A 64 1.57 -5.77 -4.28
CA PHE A 64 1.17 -7.08 -3.74
C PHE A 64 -0.35 -7.19 -3.60
N GLY A 65 -1.03 -6.14 -3.14
CA GLY A 65 -2.48 -6.09 -3.08
C GLY A 65 -3.13 -6.30 -4.46
N PHE A 66 -2.60 -5.63 -5.48
CA PHE A 66 -3.07 -5.77 -6.85
C PHE A 66 -2.89 -7.20 -7.37
N VAL A 67 -1.72 -7.80 -7.15
CA VAL A 67 -1.43 -9.17 -7.58
C VAL A 67 -2.38 -10.17 -6.90
N VAL A 68 -2.54 -10.08 -5.57
CA VAL A 68 -3.46 -10.95 -4.82
C VAL A 68 -4.89 -10.80 -5.31
N TRP A 69 -5.37 -9.56 -5.46
CA TRP A 69 -6.71 -9.29 -5.97
C TRP A 69 -6.90 -9.87 -7.38
N ARG A 70 -5.97 -9.62 -8.30
CA ARG A 70 -6.05 -10.10 -9.68
C ARG A 70 -6.07 -11.63 -9.75
N LEU A 71 -5.18 -12.30 -9.01
CA LEU A 71 -5.14 -13.76 -8.94
C LEU A 71 -6.44 -14.34 -8.38
N THR A 72 -7.00 -13.74 -7.32
CA THR A 72 -8.28 -14.21 -6.76
C THR A 72 -9.45 -14.01 -7.71
N GLN A 73 -9.43 -12.99 -8.58
CA GLN A 73 -10.44 -12.84 -9.62
C GLN A 73 -10.35 -13.95 -10.67
N GLU A 74 -9.15 -14.26 -11.16
CA GLU A 74 -8.93 -15.36 -12.12
C GLU A 74 -9.29 -16.73 -11.54
N LEU A 75 -9.06 -16.94 -10.24
CA LEU A 75 -9.43 -18.19 -9.58
C LEU A 75 -10.96 -18.33 -9.37
N SER A 76 -11.70 -17.22 -9.44
CA SER A 76 -13.14 -17.17 -9.18
C SER A 76 -14.00 -17.14 -10.45
N SER A 77 -13.39 -16.88 -11.61
CA SER A 77 -14.01 -16.89 -12.94
C SER A 77 -13.98 -18.28 -13.55
#